data_AF-A0A956STA2-F1
#
_entry.id   AF-A0A956STA2-F1
#
_cell.length_a   1.000
_cell.length_b   1.000
_cell.length_c   1.000
_cell.angle_alpha   90.00
_cell.angle_beta   90.00
_cell.angle_gamma   90.00
#
_symmetry.space_group_name_H-M   'P 1'
#
loop_
_entity.id
_entity.type
_entity.pdbx_description
1 polymer ?
#
loop_
_entity_poly.entity_id
_entity_poly.type
_entity_poly.pdbx_seq_one_letter_code
_entity_poly.pdbx_strand_id
1 'polypeptide(L)'
;MMRGLLTKVAKLYFSVLKPGWRRFWFIFRLRVVSALVNAPLELHVGKNLTLGKNVELSIVGGTKNKLWIGDNVLIDDRVWIQLNGGDVHLGDRTEFRRECILKFGGKYRMDTLSGFAQRCVVHNLHDIHIESYVVITEYTSLVDFNYELEDQNEADANWYYHGKKVCAPIHIEESVWIAGKCTITKGVTIGRGAMVAANSLISRDVKPGHLAVGVPARQFPINKGKEAPAKDKNDEKKAS
;
A
#
# COMPACT_ATOMS: atom_id res chain seq x y z
N MET A 1 7.06 -15.90 -35.26
CA MET A 1 8.00 -16.49 -34.29
C MET A 1 9.18 -15.56 -34.06
N MET A 2 8.97 -14.41 -33.39
CA MET A 2 10.03 -13.47 -32.98
C MET A 2 9.77 -12.98 -31.55
N ARG A 3 9.84 -13.91 -30.59
CA ARG A 3 9.96 -13.62 -29.16
C ARG A 3 11.43 -13.76 -28.78
N GLY A 4 12.12 -12.62 -28.61
CA GLY A 4 13.54 -12.66 -28.26
C GLY A 4 14.22 -11.29 -28.22
N LEU A 5 13.48 -10.20 -27.98
CA LEU A 5 14.13 -8.91 -27.71
C LEU A 5 14.45 -8.81 -26.20
N LEU A 6 15.65 -9.28 -25.86
CA LEU A 6 16.56 -8.67 -24.90
C LEU A 6 15.96 -8.16 -23.58
N THR A 7 15.54 -9.08 -22.72
CA THR A 7 15.52 -8.84 -21.26
C THR A 7 16.96 -8.92 -20.72
N LYS A 8 17.86 -8.04 -21.18
CA LYS A 8 19.16 -7.83 -20.53
C LYS A 8 18.95 -6.93 -19.31
N VAL A 9 18.34 -7.48 -18.26
CA VAL A 9 18.41 -6.87 -16.93
C VAL A 9 19.83 -7.10 -16.43
N ALA A 10 20.66 -6.06 -16.48
CA ALA A 10 21.93 -6.03 -15.76
C ALA A 10 21.65 -6.11 -14.25
N LYS A 11 21.58 -7.33 -13.71
CA LYS A 11 21.66 -7.54 -12.25
C LYS A 11 23.10 -7.24 -11.83
N LEU A 12 23.41 -5.96 -11.58
CA LEU A 12 24.59 -5.61 -10.79
C LEU A 12 24.35 -6.10 -9.36
N TYR A 13 24.87 -7.30 -9.07
CA TYR A 13 25.03 -7.83 -7.73
C TYR A 13 26.08 -6.98 -7.00
N PHE A 14 25.65 -5.85 -6.45
CA PHE A 14 26.40 -5.17 -5.40
C PHE A 14 25.96 -5.77 -4.08
N SER A 15 26.72 -6.75 -3.59
CA SER A 15 26.51 -7.33 -2.27
C SER A 15 26.60 -6.22 -1.21
N VAL A 16 25.42 -5.78 -0.78
CA VAL A 16 25.16 -4.87 0.35
C VAL A 16 25.86 -3.52 0.24
N LEU A 17 25.28 -2.60 -0.53
CA LEU A 17 25.61 -1.18 -0.43
C LEU A 17 25.49 -0.73 1.04
N LYS A 18 26.52 -0.01 1.52
CA LYS A 18 26.49 0.68 2.81
C LYS A 18 25.22 1.55 2.87
N PRO A 19 24.52 1.65 4.02
CA PRO A 19 23.25 2.36 4.12
C PRO A 19 23.25 3.75 3.47
N GLY A 20 24.32 4.55 3.64
CA GLY A 20 24.43 5.89 3.06
C GLY A 20 24.44 5.96 1.53
N TRP A 21 24.83 4.89 0.84
CA TRP A 21 24.84 4.85 -0.63
C TRP A 21 23.53 4.36 -1.24
N ARG A 22 22.65 3.72 -0.46
CA ARG A 22 21.41 3.11 -0.97
C ARG A 22 20.50 4.16 -1.59
N ARG A 23 20.38 5.34 -0.97
CA ARG A 23 19.60 6.46 -1.48
C ARG A 23 20.06 6.90 -2.86
N PHE A 24 21.37 7.14 -3.02
CA PHE A 24 21.94 7.56 -4.30
C PHE A 24 21.65 6.53 -5.39
N TRP A 25 21.94 5.25 -5.12
CA TRP A 25 21.72 4.17 -6.08
C TRP A 25 20.24 3.94 -6.41
N PHE A 26 19.34 4.15 -5.45
CA PHE A 26 17.90 4.09 -5.68
C PHE A 26 17.45 5.15 -6.69
N ILE A 27 17.84 6.40 -6.49
CA ILE A 27 17.51 7.52 -7.39
C ILE A 27 18.15 7.30 -8.77
N PHE A 28 19.42 6.89 -8.81
CA PHE A 28 20.12 6.61 -10.06
C PHE A 28 19.42 5.49 -10.86
N ARG A 29 19.08 4.37 -10.21
CA ARG A 29 18.37 3.25 -10.84
C ARG A 29 17.00 3.65 -11.38
N LEU A 30 16.22 4.43 -10.63
CA LEU A 30 14.94 4.98 -11.09
C LEU A 30 15.08 5.70 -12.43
N ARG A 31 16.06 6.60 -12.54
CA ARG A 31 16.29 7.40 -13.75
C ARG A 31 16.77 6.54 -14.92
N VAL A 32 17.70 5.62 -14.68
CA VAL A 32 18.20 4.71 -15.72
C VAL A 32 17.09 3.82 -16.26
N VAL A 33 16.31 3.18 -15.37
CA VAL A 33 15.20 2.32 -15.76
C VAL A 33 14.15 3.12 -16.54
N SER A 34 13.74 4.28 -16.05
CA SER A 34 12.81 5.20 -16.71
C SER A 34 13.24 5.54 -18.15
N ALA A 35 14.52 5.88 -18.34
CA ALA A 35 15.05 6.17 -19.68
C ALA A 35 15.08 4.93 -20.59
N LEU A 36 15.53 3.78 -20.07
CA LEU A 36 15.63 2.54 -20.86
C LEU A 36 14.28 2.03 -21.35
N VAL A 37 13.21 2.20 -20.58
CA VAL A 37 11.86 1.76 -20.95
C VAL A 37 11.00 2.87 -21.57
N ASN A 38 11.60 4.03 -21.90
CA ASN A 38 10.92 5.20 -22.44
C ASN A 38 9.65 5.57 -21.62
N ALA A 39 9.79 5.62 -20.30
CA ALA A 39 8.69 5.93 -19.38
C ALA A 39 9.07 7.16 -18.54
N PRO A 40 8.71 8.39 -18.97
CA PRO A 40 9.05 9.61 -18.26
C PRO A 40 8.67 9.54 -16.76
N LEU A 41 9.60 9.96 -15.91
CA LEU A 41 9.45 9.94 -14.45
C LEU A 41 9.75 11.32 -13.87
N GLU A 42 8.72 12.00 -13.35
CA GLU A 42 8.90 13.13 -12.44
C GLU A 42 9.18 12.59 -11.04
N LEU A 43 10.33 12.93 -10.46
CA LEU A 43 10.78 12.34 -9.21
C LEU A 43 11.16 13.43 -8.19
N HIS A 44 10.45 13.43 -7.07
CA HIS A 44 10.83 14.16 -5.86
C HIS A 44 11.21 13.16 -4.75
N VAL A 45 12.33 13.42 -4.07
CA VAL A 45 12.77 12.62 -2.91
C VAL A 45 13.24 13.54 -1.78
N GLY A 46 12.44 13.60 -0.73
CA GLY A 46 12.68 14.32 0.51
C GLY A 46 13.89 13.79 1.30
N LYS A 47 14.24 14.43 2.40
CA LYS A 47 15.37 14.12 3.27
C LYS A 47 15.18 12.78 3.97
N ASN A 48 16.29 12.13 4.37
CA ASN A 48 16.28 10.94 5.23
C ASN A 48 15.43 9.75 4.74
N LEU A 49 15.31 9.56 3.43
CA LEU A 49 14.76 8.31 2.86
C LEU A 49 15.63 7.12 3.32
N THR A 50 15.06 6.25 4.14
CA THR A 50 15.72 5.03 4.63
C THR A 50 15.32 3.87 3.74
N LEU A 51 16.33 3.15 3.21
CA LEU A 51 16.15 2.03 2.30
C LEU A 51 16.75 0.75 2.87
N GLY A 52 15.94 -0.29 2.91
CA GLY A 52 16.35 -1.65 3.21
C GLY A 52 17.22 -2.28 2.12
N LYS A 53 17.56 -3.55 2.32
CA LYS A 53 18.26 -4.41 1.37
C LYS A 53 17.28 -4.95 0.34
N ASN A 54 17.73 -5.07 -0.91
CA ASN A 54 16.97 -5.69 -2.00
C ASN A 54 15.60 -5.05 -2.25
N VAL A 55 15.48 -3.74 -2.07
CA VAL A 55 14.30 -2.99 -2.57
C VAL A 55 14.29 -3.11 -4.09
N GLU A 56 13.20 -3.65 -4.63
CA GLU A 56 12.99 -3.84 -6.05
C GLU A 56 12.15 -2.71 -6.62
N LEU A 57 12.50 -2.29 -7.83
CA LEU A 57 11.79 -1.26 -8.55
C LEU A 57 11.59 -1.70 -9.99
N SER A 58 10.36 -1.52 -10.48
CA SER A 58 10.03 -1.69 -11.89
C SER A 58 9.20 -0.50 -12.38
N ILE A 59 9.40 -0.12 -13.64
CA ILE A 59 8.59 0.88 -14.34
C ILE A 59 8.09 0.22 -15.61
N VAL A 60 6.78 0.28 -15.86
CA VAL A 60 6.19 -0.23 -17.09
C VAL A 60 6.50 0.75 -18.23
N GLY A 61 7.05 0.23 -19.33
CA GLY A 61 7.48 1.05 -20.46
C GLY A 61 6.35 1.84 -21.11
N GLY A 62 6.66 3.02 -21.65
CA GLY A 62 5.69 3.91 -22.30
C GLY A 62 4.72 4.63 -21.36
N THR A 63 4.80 4.40 -20.05
CA THR A 63 3.94 5.08 -19.06
C THR A 63 4.54 6.43 -18.62
N LYS A 64 3.69 7.35 -18.17
CA LYS A 64 4.09 8.61 -17.54
C LYS A 64 3.86 8.51 -16.04
N ASN A 65 4.90 8.74 -15.26
CA ASN A 65 4.87 8.51 -13.82
C ASN A 65 5.30 9.77 -13.07
N LYS A 66 4.60 10.09 -11.99
CA LYS A 66 5.06 11.03 -10.98
C LYS A 66 5.23 10.28 -9.67
N LEU A 67 6.39 10.42 -9.05
CA LEU A 67 6.69 9.83 -7.75
C LEU A 67 7.22 10.90 -6.82
N TRP A 68 6.42 11.19 -5.79
CA TRP A 68 6.80 12.03 -4.68
C TRP A 68 7.06 11.19 -3.44
N ILE A 69 8.27 11.27 -2.90
CA ILE A 69 8.65 10.65 -1.63
C ILE A 69 8.99 11.77 -0.67
N GLY A 70 8.27 11.87 0.45
CA GLY A 70 8.47 12.88 1.48
C GLY A 70 9.72 12.69 2.34
N ASP A 71 9.80 13.48 3.40
CA ASP A 71 10.89 13.44 4.38
C ASP A 71 10.71 12.27 5.36
N ASN A 72 11.82 11.63 5.74
CA ASN A 72 11.87 10.55 6.74
C ASN A 72 11.00 9.31 6.38
N VAL A 73 10.81 9.03 5.10
CA VAL A 73 10.14 7.82 4.62
C VAL A 73 11.03 6.60 4.83
N LEU A 74 10.44 5.48 5.25
CA LEU A 74 11.10 4.17 5.37
C LEU A 74 10.52 3.20 4.33
N ILE A 75 11.40 2.65 3.50
CA ILE A 75 11.09 1.51 2.61
C ILE A 75 12.03 0.38 3.01
N ASP A 76 11.50 -0.63 3.70
CA ASP A 76 12.28 -1.70 4.33
C ASP A 76 12.72 -2.78 3.32
N ASP A 77 13.38 -3.83 3.81
CA ASP A 77 13.97 -4.89 3.00
C ASP A 77 12.93 -5.55 2.09
N ARG A 78 13.34 -5.84 0.85
CA ARG A 78 12.55 -6.63 -0.12
C ARG A 78 11.18 -6.04 -0.45
N VAL A 79 10.96 -4.75 -0.20
CA VAL A 79 9.79 -4.06 -0.75
C VAL A 79 9.94 -3.96 -2.26
N TRP A 80 8.89 -4.33 -2.98
CA TRP A 80 8.81 -4.19 -4.43
C TRP A 80 7.85 -3.06 -4.79
N ILE A 81 8.35 -2.07 -5.52
CA ILE A 81 7.56 -0.96 -6.07
C ILE A 81 7.48 -1.10 -7.59
N GLN A 82 6.26 -1.08 -8.11
CA GLN A 82 5.99 -1.02 -9.55
C GLN A 82 5.24 0.26 -9.89
N LEU A 83 5.81 1.04 -10.81
CA LEU A 83 5.16 2.20 -11.41
C LEU A 83 4.61 1.81 -12.78
N ASN A 84 3.32 2.02 -12.99
CA ASN A 84 2.58 1.65 -14.18
C ASN A 84 1.68 2.80 -14.67
N GLY A 85 2.19 4.02 -14.58
CA GLY A 85 1.47 5.24 -14.91
C GLY A 85 0.76 5.86 -13.71
N GLY A 86 0.63 7.18 -13.73
CA GLY A 86 -0.10 7.95 -12.73
C GLY A 86 0.77 8.68 -11.71
N ASP A 87 0.12 9.11 -10.63
CA ASP A 87 0.65 10.06 -9.66
C ASP A 87 0.71 9.40 -8.28
N VAL A 88 1.92 9.15 -7.79
CA VAL A 88 2.19 8.50 -6.50
C VAL A 88 2.76 9.51 -5.53
N HIS A 89 2.08 9.71 -4.40
CA HIS A 89 2.52 10.57 -3.31
C HIS A 89 2.67 9.77 -2.02
N LEU A 90 3.89 9.65 -1.53
CA LEU A 90 4.23 9.09 -0.23
C LEU A 90 4.60 10.25 0.70
N GLY A 91 3.71 10.58 1.63
CA GLY A 91 3.89 11.68 2.58
C GLY A 91 5.03 11.45 3.57
N ASP A 92 5.34 12.48 4.34
CA ASP A 92 6.43 12.45 5.31
C ASP A 92 6.19 11.37 6.37
N ARG A 93 7.27 10.71 6.81
CA ARG A 93 7.24 9.69 7.86
C ARG A 93 6.30 8.53 7.56
N THR A 94 6.11 8.22 6.28
CA THR A 94 5.41 6.99 5.86
C THR A 94 6.35 5.79 5.91
N GLU A 95 5.79 4.62 6.19
CA GLU A 95 6.55 3.39 6.33
C GLU A 95 5.97 2.24 5.49
N PHE A 96 6.85 1.54 4.78
CA PHE A 96 6.54 0.29 4.09
C PHE A 96 7.49 -0.78 4.61
N ARG A 97 6.97 -1.69 5.43
CA ARG A 97 7.77 -2.76 6.03
C ARG A 97 8.03 -3.90 5.06
N ARG A 98 8.87 -4.84 5.52
CA ARG A 98 9.52 -5.85 4.68
C ARG A 98 8.53 -6.60 3.80
N GLU A 99 8.96 -6.87 2.56
CA GLU A 99 8.22 -7.71 1.60
C GLU A 99 6.85 -7.17 1.19
N CYS A 100 6.57 -5.88 1.38
CA CYS A 100 5.40 -5.25 0.76
C CYS A 100 5.53 -5.23 -0.77
N ILE A 101 4.41 -5.45 -1.45
CA ILE A 101 4.30 -5.36 -2.91
C ILE A 101 3.37 -4.20 -3.24
N LEU A 102 3.91 -3.16 -3.88
CA LEU A 102 3.23 -1.89 -4.12
C LEU A 102 3.17 -1.65 -5.62
N LYS A 103 1.99 -1.85 -6.21
CA LYS A 103 1.76 -1.65 -7.65
C LYS A 103 0.87 -0.44 -7.85
N PHE A 104 1.42 0.59 -8.48
CA PHE A 104 0.76 1.86 -8.71
C PHE A 104 0.53 2.08 -10.20
N GLY A 105 -0.73 2.17 -10.62
CA GLY A 105 -1.14 2.40 -12.01
C GLY A 105 -2.15 3.54 -12.19
N GLY A 106 -2.45 4.28 -11.11
CA GLY A 106 -3.35 5.42 -11.11
C GLY A 106 -2.87 6.49 -10.14
N LYS A 107 -3.81 7.14 -9.46
CA LYS A 107 -3.49 8.06 -8.38
C LYS A 107 -3.35 7.29 -7.08
N TYR A 108 -2.23 7.46 -6.40
CA TYR A 108 -1.99 6.92 -5.08
C TYR A 108 -1.51 8.03 -4.16
N ARG A 109 -2.16 8.19 -3.01
CA ARG A 109 -1.75 9.15 -2.00
C ARG A 109 -1.77 8.50 -0.63
N MET A 110 -0.65 8.55 0.05
CA MET A 110 -0.57 8.34 1.49
C MET A 110 -0.09 9.64 2.12
N ASP A 111 -0.84 10.16 3.08
CA ASP A 111 -0.47 11.36 3.84
C ASP A 111 0.63 11.02 4.89
N THR A 112 0.74 11.75 5.99
CA THR A 112 1.88 11.61 6.92
C THR A 112 1.64 10.57 8.01
N LEU A 113 2.72 9.98 8.54
CA LEU A 113 2.67 9.10 9.72
C LEU A 113 1.74 7.89 9.56
N SER A 114 1.63 7.39 8.33
CA SER A 114 0.86 6.20 7.98
C SER A 114 1.77 5.14 7.39
N GLY A 115 1.37 3.87 7.50
CA GLY A 115 2.25 2.82 7.00
C GLY A 115 1.63 1.44 6.93
N PHE A 116 2.36 0.59 6.21
CA PHE A 116 2.08 -0.82 6.06
C PHE A 116 3.10 -1.64 6.84
N ALA A 117 2.61 -2.56 7.66
CA ALA A 117 3.42 -3.63 8.18
C ALA A 117 3.80 -4.63 7.08
N GLN A 118 4.56 -5.67 7.45
CA GLN A 118 5.20 -6.59 6.50
C GLN A 118 4.18 -7.34 5.61
N ARG A 119 4.58 -7.60 4.37
CA ARG A 119 3.86 -8.42 3.38
C ARG A 119 2.48 -7.92 3.01
N CYS A 120 2.22 -6.62 3.14
CA CYS A 120 1.03 -6.02 2.59
C CYS A 120 1.13 -5.91 1.06
N VAL A 121 -0.03 -5.90 0.40
CA VAL A 121 -0.10 -5.81 -1.06
C VAL A 121 -1.03 -4.67 -1.45
N VAL A 122 -0.56 -3.78 -2.32
CA VAL A 122 -1.36 -2.72 -2.92
C VAL A 122 -1.44 -2.96 -4.43
N HIS A 123 -2.66 -3.07 -4.93
CA HIS A 123 -3.00 -3.07 -6.34
C HIS A 123 -3.85 -1.83 -6.63
N ASN A 124 -3.20 -0.76 -7.05
CA ASN A 124 -3.83 0.50 -7.42
C ASN A 124 -3.83 0.67 -8.93
N LEU A 125 -5.00 0.95 -9.49
CA LEU A 125 -5.21 1.26 -10.90
C LEU A 125 -5.97 2.57 -11.10
N HIS A 126 -6.75 3.04 -10.11
CA HIS A 126 -7.57 4.23 -10.20
C HIS A 126 -7.21 5.28 -9.15
N ASP A 127 -7.71 5.16 -7.92
CA ASP A 127 -7.45 6.10 -6.83
C ASP A 127 -7.44 5.34 -5.49
N ILE A 128 -6.32 5.45 -4.75
CA ILE A 128 -6.24 5.05 -3.35
C ILE A 128 -5.70 6.23 -2.55
N HIS A 129 -6.48 6.71 -1.59
CA HIS A 129 -6.07 7.74 -0.65
C HIS A 129 -6.09 7.20 0.78
N ILE A 130 -4.96 7.29 1.46
CA ILE A 130 -4.76 6.92 2.86
C ILE A 130 -4.36 8.19 3.61
N GLU A 131 -5.20 8.63 4.53
CA GLU A 131 -4.94 9.81 5.36
C GLU A 131 -3.88 9.54 6.43
N SER A 132 -3.69 10.51 7.33
CA SER A 132 -2.65 10.46 8.34
C SER A 132 -2.99 9.54 9.51
N TYR A 133 -1.97 9.05 10.22
CA TYR A 133 -2.12 8.19 11.39
C TYR A 133 -2.86 6.87 11.12
N VAL A 134 -2.77 6.36 9.89
CA VAL A 134 -3.37 5.09 9.49
C VAL A 134 -2.35 3.98 9.63
N VAL A 135 -2.71 2.94 10.37
CA VAL A 135 -1.87 1.76 10.57
C VAL A 135 -2.51 0.56 9.90
N ILE A 136 -1.80 -0.01 8.92
CA ILE A 136 -2.23 -1.20 8.18
C ILE A 136 -1.28 -2.33 8.52
N THR A 137 -1.78 -3.33 9.23
CA THR A 137 -0.95 -4.43 9.74
C THR A 137 -0.84 -5.59 8.76
N GLU A 138 -0.08 -6.61 9.13
CA GLU A 138 0.60 -7.54 8.23
C GLU A 138 -0.34 -8.30 7.29
N TYR A 139 0.15 -8.64 6.10
CA TYR A 139 -0.59 -9.47 5.12
C TYR A 139 -1.92 -8.88 4.66
N THR A 140 -2.12 -7.57 4.80
CA THR A 140 -3.33 -6.89 4.34
C THR A 140 -3.22 -6.52 2.86
N SER A 141 -4.31 -6.70 2.11
CA SER A 141 -4.40 -6.34 0.69
C SER A 141 -5.38 -5.20 0.43
N LEU A 142 -4.98 -4.24 -0.40
CA LEU A 142 -5.83 -3.17 -0.94
C LEU A 142 -5.89 -3.32 -2.45
N VAL A 143 -7.10 -3.42 -3.02
CA VAL A 143 -7.31 -3.62 -4.47
C VAL A 143 -8.47 -2.75 -4.95
N ASP A 144 -8.18 -1.73 -5.76
CA ASP A 144 -9.17 -0.73 -6.22
C ASP A 144 -9.84 -1.06 -7.58
N PHE A 145 -9.63 -2.28 -8.09
CA PHE A 145 -10.25 -2.75 -9.33
C PHE A 145 -10.53 -4.25 -9.32
N ASN A 146 -11.51 -4.69 -10.12
CA ASN A 146 -11.73 -6.09 -10.47
C ASN A 146 -11.87 -6.22 -12.00
N TYR A 147 -11.77 -7.45 -12.51
CA TYR A 147 -12.19 -7.77 -13.87
C TYR A 147 -13.67 -8.15 -13.87
N GLU A 148 -14.45 -7.52 -14.73
CA GLU A 148 -15.86 -7.84 -14.96
C GLU A 148 -16.03 -8.17 -16.45
N LEU A 149 -16.88 -9.15 -16.77
CA LEU A 149 -17.19 -9.52 -18.15
C LEU A 149 -18.23 -8.55 -18.72
N GLU A 150 -18.04 -8.09 -19.95
CA GLU A 150 -19.02 -7.22 -20.62
C GLU A 150 -20.29 -7.97 -21.04
N ASP A 151 -20.19 -9.26 -21.37
CA ASP A 151 -21.33 -10.14 -21.64
C ASP A 151 -21.17 -11.46 -20.85
N GLN A 152 -22.19 -11.84 -20.09
CA GLN A 152 -22.19 -13.09 -19.31
C GLN A 152 -22.76 -14.28 -20.10
N ASN A 153 -23.24 -14.08 -21.33
CA ASN A 153 -23.95 -15.10 -22.11
C ASN A 153 -23.07 -15.89 -23.10
N GLU A 154 -21.77 -15.62 -23.22
CA GLU A 154 -20.92 -16.35 -24.15
C GLU A 154 -20.24 -17.57 -23.51
N ALA A 155 -20.22 -18.68 -24.27
CA ALA A 155 -19.51 -19.91 -23.92
C ALA A 155 -17.98 -19.71 -23.80
N ASP A 156 -17.45 -18.58 -24.32
CA ASP A 156 -16.04 -18.17 -24.29
C ASP A 156 -15.79 -16.95 -23.39
N ALA A 157 -16.57 -16.78 -22.30
CA ALA A 157 -16.43 -15.73 -21.29
C ALA A 157 -15.11 -15.81 -20.47
N ASN A 158 -13.97 -15.65 -21.15
CA ASN A 158 -12.65 -15.67 -20.55
C ASN A 158 -12.26 -14.26 -20.12
N TRP A 159 -12.39 -13.98 -18.83
CA TRP A 159 -12.04 -12.70 -18.22
C TRP A 159 -10.60 -12.27 -18.51
N TYR A 160 -9.68 -13.20 -18.79
CA TYR A 160 -8.30 -12.89 -19.09
C TYR A 160 -8.14 -12.12 -20.41
N TYR A 161 -8.96 -12.45 -21.42
CA TYR A 161 -8.91 -11.83 -22.74
C TYR A 161 -9.98 -10.74 -22.92
N HIS A 162 -11.13 -10.89 -22.27
CA HIS A 162 -12.32 -10.05 -22.49
C HIS A 162 -12.78 -9.30 -21.23
N GLY A 163 -12.09 -9.47 -20.10
CA GLY A 163 -12.44 -8.80 -18.85
C GLY A 163 -12.14 -7.31 -18.92
N LYS A 164 -13.17 -6.51 -18.72
CA LYS A 164 -13.04 -5.07 -18.50
C LYS A 164 -12.60 -4.82 -17.07
N LYS A 165 -11.64 -3.93 -16.88
CA LYS A 165 -11.25 -3.48 -15.54
C LYS A 165 -12.29 -2.47 -15.04
N VAL A 166 -12.97 -2.82 -13.95
CA VAL A 166 -13.89 -1.93 -13.26
C VAL A 166 -13.23 -1.46 -11.99
N CYS A 167 -13.04 -0.15 -11.89
CA CYS A 167 -12.30 0.48 -10.80
C CYS A 167 -13.23 1.37 -9.97
N ALA A 168 -12.95 1.49 -8.68
CA ALA A 168 -13.61 2.43 -7.79
C ALA A 168 -12.65 2.81 -6.65
N PRO A 169 -12.66 4.06 -6.18
CA PRO A 169 -11.66 4.56 -5.24
C PRO A 169 -11.69 3.80 -3.90
N ILE A 170 -10.54 3.71 -3.25
CA ILE A 170 -10.46 3.33 -1.83
C ILE A 170 -10.00 4.57 -1.05
N HIS A 171 -10.76 4.95 -0.02
CA HIS A 171 -10.41 6.04 0.88
C HIS A 171 -10.33 5.53 2.32
N ILE A 172 -9.18 5.70 2.96
CA ILE A 172 -8.98 5.35 4.36
C ILE A 172 -8.73 6.64 5.11
N GLU A 173 -9.68 7.03 5.94
CA GLU A 173 -9.64 8.28 6.70
C GLU A 173 -8.68 8.22 7.89
N GLU A 174 -8.42 9.37 8.49
CA GLU A 174 -7.46 9.55 9.57
C GLU A 174 -7.72 8.61 10.77
N SER A 175 -6.63 8.19 11.43
CA SER A 175 -6.67 7.39 12.67
C SER A 175 -7.37 6.04 12.54
N VAL A 176 -7.43 5.47 11.34
CA VAL A 176 -7.93 4.11 11.12
C VAL A 176 -6.87 3.08 11.47
N TRP A 177 -7.29 2.00 12.14
CA TRP A 177 -6.44 0.83 12.39
C TRP A 177 -6.99 -0.42 11.68
N ILE A 178 -6.17 -1.01 10.81
CA ILE A 178 -6.51 -2.24 10.08
C ILE A 178 -5.65 -3.39 10.61
N ALA A 179 -6.27 -4.32 11.33
CA ALA A 179 -5.61 -5.51 11.84
C ALA A 179 -5.23 -6.50 10.71
N GLY A 180 -4.44 -7.51 11.05
CA GLY A 180 -3.69 -8.27 10.05
C GLY A 180 -4.59 -9.13 9.17
N LYS A 181 -4.10 -9.43 7.97
CA LYS A 181 -4.72 -10.35 7.00
C LYS A 181 -6.10 -9.89 6.53
N CYS A 182 -6.32 -8.59 6.43
CA CYS A 182 -7.57 -8.05 5.88
C CYS A 182 -7.51 -7.91 4.36
N THR A 183 -8.68 -7.83 3.73
CA THR A 183 -8.81 -7.48 2.31
C THR A 183 -9.76 -6.30 2.18
N ILE A 184 -9.28 -5.22 1.55
CA ILE A 184 -10.04 -4.01 1.26
C ILE A 184 -10.27 -3.92 -0.24
N THR A 185 -11.53 -3.93 -0.66
CA THR A 185 -11.91 -3.94 -2.08
C THR A 185 -12.24 -2.54 -2.60
N LYS A 186 -12.31 -2.40 -3.93
CA LYS A 186 -12.70 -1.18 -4.64
C LYS A 186 -13.99 -0.55 -4.11
N GLY A 187 -14.05 0.78 -4.12
CA GLY A 187 -15.26 1.55 -3.82
C GLY A 187 -15.61 1.63 -2.34
N VAL A 188 -14.62 1.52 -1.46
CA VAL A 188 -14.80 1.51 0.00
C VAL A 188 -14.16 2.75 0.61
N THR A 189 -14.92 3.41 1.48
CA THR A 189 -14.43 4.37 2.46
C THR A 189 -14.38 3.77 3.86
N ILE A 190 -13.24 3.81 4.54
CA ILE A 190 -13.11 3.43 5.95
C ILE A 190 -13.03 4.71 6.77
N GLY A 191 -14.11 5.01 7.49
CA GLY A 191 -14.30 6.28 8.19
C GLY A 191 -13.35 6.47 9.37
N ARG A 192 -13.14 7.74 9.72
CA ARG A 192 -12.21 8.22 10.75
C ARG A 192 -12.34 7.47 12.06
N GLY A 193 -11.20 7.04 12.61
CA GLY A 193 -11.15 6.32 13.89
C GLY A 193 -11.82 4.94 13.87
N ALA A 194 -12.19 4.41 12.70
CA ALA A 194 -12.68 3.05 12.58
C ALA A 194 -11.56 2.03 12.80
N MET A 195 -11.95 0.82 13.19
CA MET A 195 -11.08 -0.32 13.37
C MET A 195 -11.54 -1.47 12.49
N VAL A 196 -10.62 -2.20 11.89
CA VAL A 196 -10.92 -3.44 11.16
C VAL A 196 -10.26 -4.60 11.90
N ALA A 197 -11.07 -5.57 12.33
CA ALA A 197 -10.60 -6.76 13.01
C ALA A 197 -9.85 -7.70 12.05
N ALA A 198 -8.93 -8.50 12.58
CA ALA A 198 -8.08 -9.38 11.78
C ALA A 198 -8.90 -10.37 10.92
N ASN A 199 -8.36 -10.74 9.76
CA ASN A 199 -9.02 -11.62 8.78
C ASN A 199 -10.39 -11.14 8.27
N SER A 200 -10.64 -9.83 8.22
CA SER A 200 -11.91 -9.28 7.73
C SER A 200 -11.88 -8.92 6.24
N LEU A 201 -13.02 -9.10 5.57
CA LEU A 201 -13.26 -8.62 4.20
C LEU A 201 -14.09 -7.34 4.24
N ILE A 202 -13.47 -6.22 3.88
CA ILE A 202 -14.14 -4.93 3.75
C ILE A 202 -14.54 -4.73 2.29
N SER A 203 -15.82 -4.98 2.02
CA SER A 203 -16.45 -4.81 0.71
C SER A 203 -17.52 -3.72 0.65
N ARG A 204 -17.69 -2.97 1.74
CA ARG A 204 -18.61 -1.84 1.90
C ARG A 204 -17.99 -0.84 2.85
N ASP A 205 -18.39 0.42 2.75
CA ASP A 205 -17.92 1.50 3.62
C ASP A 205 -18.06 1.15 5.10
N VAL A 206 -17.06 1.51 5.90
CA VAL A 206 -17.08 1.40 7.35
C VAL A 206 -17.35 2.77 7.95
N LYS A 207 -18.39 2.88 8.78
CA LYS A 207 -18.72 4.16 9.42
C LYS A 207 -17.59 4.65 10.34
N PRO A 208 -17.40 5.97 10.50
CA PRO A 208 -16.46 6.52 11.49
C PRO A 208 -16.70 5.94 12.89
N GLY A 209 -15.61 5.66 13.61
CA GLY A 209 -15.65 5.11 14.98
C GLY A 209 -16.33 3.74 15.10
N HIS A 210 -16.45 2.97 14.02
CA HIS A 210 -16.97 1.60 14.06
C HIS A 210 -15.86 0.56 13.96
N LEU A 211 -16.10 -0.60 14.56
CA LEU A 211 -15.35 -1.83 14.39
C LEU A 211 -16.00 -2.67 13.30
N ALA A 212 -15.27 -2.97 12.24
CA ALA A 212 -15.66 -3.91 11.20
C ALA A 212 -15.03 -5.29 11.43
N VAL A 213 -15.82 -6.36 11.41
CA VAL A 213 -15.36 -7.73 11.71
C VAL A 213 -16.05 -8.79 10.84
N GLY A 214 -15.27 -9.72 10.27
CA GLY A 214 -15.75 -10.92 9.60
C GLY A 214 -15.71 -10.87 8.06
N VAL A 215 -16.30 -11.88 7.43
CA VAL A 215 -16.33 -12.07 5.96
C VAL A 215 -17.76 -12.42 5.51
N PRO A 216 -18.49 -11.52 4.82
CA PRO A 216 -18.20 -10.08 4.71
C PRO A 216 -18.28 -9.39 6.09
N ALA A 217 -17.57 -8.28 6.27
CA ALA A 217 -17.49 -7.63 7.56
C ALA A 217 -18.83 -7.01 8.00
N ARG A 218 -19.18 -7.26 9.26
CA ARG A 218 -20.26 -6.59 9.99
C ARG A 218 -19.68 -5.46 10.84
N GLN A 219 -20.46 -4.41 11.06
CA GLN A 219 -19.99 -3.19 11.71
C GLN A 219 -20.69 -2.96 13.05
N PHE A 220 -19.92 -2.53 14.05
CA PHE A 220 -20.40 -2.24 15.40
C PHE A 220 -19.81 -0.92 15.88
N PRO A 221 -20.55 -0.04 16.58
CA PRO A 221 -19.95 1.13 17.21
C PRO A 221 -18.84 0.72 18.19
N ILE A 222 -17.70 1.40 18.15
CA ILE A 222 -16.64 1.21 19.14
C ILE A 222 -17.11 1.85 20.44
N ASN A 223 -17.35 1.01 21.46
CA ASN A 223 -17.69 1.51 22.78
C ASN A 223 -16.42 2.08 23.40
N LYS A 224 -16.33 3.41 23.51
CA LYS A 224 -15.30 4.05 24.34
C LYS A 224 -15.62 3.70 25.78
N GLY A 225 -15.08 2.58 26.27
CA GLY A 225 -15.28 2.17 27.65
C GLY A 225 -15.00 3.35 28.58
N LYS A 226 -15.87 3.58 29.57
CA LYS A 226 -15.56 4.48 30.68
C LYS A 226 -14.17 4.10 31.18
N GLU A 227 -13.32 5.10 31.41
CA GLU A 227 -11.96 4.92 31.93
C GLU A 227 -11.95 3.82 32.99
N ALA A 228 -11.00 2.88 32.88
CA ALA A 228 -10.83 1.85 33.89
C ALA A 228 -10.74 2.57 35.25
N PRO A 229 -11.56 2.20 36.26
CA PRO A 229 -11.48 2.84 37.56
C PRO A 229 -10.04 2.75 38.05
N ALA A 230 -9.48 3.88 38.48
CA ALA A 230 -8.13 3.95 39.03
C ALA A 230 -7.98 2.82 40.06
N LYS A 231 -6.97 1.96 39.89
CA LYS A 231 -6.66 0.92 40.88
C LYS A 231 -6.48 1.60 42.24
N ASP A 232 -7.29 1.21 43.21
CA ASP A 232 -7.21 1.74 44.57
C ASP A 232 -5.85 1.37 45.17
N LYS A 233 -5.12 2.36 45.72
CA LYS A 233 -3.77 2.19 46.27
C LYS A 233 -3.73 1.32 47.53
N ASN A 234 -4.88 0.78 47.96
CA ASN A 234 -5.00 -0.08 49.14
C ASN A 234 -4.75 -1.57 48.85
N ASP A 235 -4.73 -2.01 47.59
CA ASP A 235 -4.48 -3.42 47.26
C ASP A 235 -3.00 -3.84 47.39
N GLU A 236 -2.06 -2.87 47.42
CA GLU A 236 -0.63 -3.14 47.61
C GLU A 236 -0.24 -3.39 49.09
N LYS A 237 -1.09 -3.04 50.06
CA LYS A 237 -0.80 -3.21 51.50
C LYS A 237 -1.28 -4.54 52.10
N LYS A 238 -1.93 -5.40 51.32
CA LYS A 238 -2.34 -6.75 51.75
C LYS A 238 -1.38 -7.86 51.32
N ALA A 239 -0.30 -7.51 50.62
CA ALA A 239 0.72 -8.45 50.15
C ALA A 239 2.09 -8.26 50.84
N SER A 240 2.15 -7.48 51.93
CA SER A 240 3.34 -7.28 52.77
C SER A 240 3.15 -7.84 54.17
#